data_AF-A0A7C4CJQ9-F1
#
_entry.id   AF-A0A7C4CJQ9-F1
#
_cell.length_a   1.000
_cell.length_b   1.000
_cell.length_c   1.000
_cell.angle_alpha   90.00
_cell.angle_beta   90.00
_cell.angle_gamma   90.00
#
_symmetry.space_group_name_H-M   'P 1'
#
loop_
_entity.id
_entity.type
_entity.pdbx_description
1 polymer ?
#
loop_
_entity_poly.entity_id
_entity_poly.type
_entity_poly.pdbx_seq_one_letter_code
_entity_poly.pdbx_strand_id
1 'polypeptide(L)'
;MNENNEHKKTSLFKIYRRKQISYVSYFRSFLLGSLLKAFFFKNEFAPLIATICDEQIRSEDAWSFPEWLNNKLGTLELSELCKLERKEFKKYLEGYLNVKWPSGMKKEDRRKYLEKTSQHLYNALNFFSREGKTPVTMFENREYSSLEIYFMLRRLPGFGPKKASMITRD
;
A
#
# COMPACT_ATOMS: atom_id res chain seq x y z
N MET A 1 -48.74 22.03 10.59
CA MET A 1 -48.44 21.47 9.26
C MET A 1 -46.93 21.39 9.09
N ASN A 2 -46.31 20.24 9.32
CA ASN A 2 -44.89 20.03 8.99
C ASN A 2 -44.57 18.53 8.74
N GLU A 3 -45.51 17.80 8.14
CA GLU A 3 -45.35 16.36 7.82
C GLU A 3 -44.50 16.11 6.56
N ASN A 4 -44.21 17.14 5.75
CA ASN A 4 -43.41 17.00 4.53
C ASN A 4 -41.89 16.96 4.75
N ASN A 5 -41.40 17.20 5.98
CA ASN A 5 -39.95 17.22 6.27
C ASN A 5 -39.40 15.90 6.82
N GLU A 6 -40.23 15.01 7.35
CA GLU A 6 -39.77 13.71 7.85
C GLU A 6 -39.59 12.70 6.71
N HIS A 7 -40.51 12.64 5.74
CA HIS A 7 -40.39 11.72 4.61
C HIS A 7 -39.17 11.98 3.71
N LYS A 8 -38.70 13.23 3.60
CA LYS A 8 -37.44 13.56 2.89
C LYS A 8 -36.19 13.14 3.67
N LYS A 9 -36.19 13.24 5.00
CA LYS A 9 -35.06 12.77 5.83
C LYS A 9 -34.93 11.25 5.76
N THR A 10 -36.04 10.50 5.83
CA THR A 10 -36.00 9.03 5.76
C THR A 10 -35.62 8.51 4.38
N SER A 11 -35.92 9.28 3.31
CA SER A 11 -35.52 8.99 1.93
C SER A 11 -34.01 9.20 1.71
N LEU A 12 -33.45 10.31 2.21
CA LEU A 12 -32.00 10.55 2.17
C LEU A 12 -31.24 9.50 2.99
N PHE A 13 -31.67 9.18 4.21
CA PHE A 13 -31.04 8.15 5.04
C PHE A 13 -31.06 6.74 4.42
N LYS A 14 -32.04 6.41 3.57
CA LYS A 14 -32.09 5.12 2.84
C LYS A 14 -31.20 5.09 1.59
N ILE A 15 -30.83 6.25 1.04
CA ILE A 15 -29.87 6.35 -0.09
C ILE A 15 -28.42 6.31 0.43
N TYR A 16 -28.18 6.67 1.69
CA TYR A 16 -26.88 6.66 2.40
C TYR A 16 -26.37 5.27 2.82
N ARG A 17 -26.72 4.22 2.06
CA ARG A 17 -26.29 2.85 2.34
C ARG A 17 -25.56 2.23 1.15
N ARG A 18 -24.62 2.94 0.53
CA ARG A 18 -23.72 2.35 -0.48
C ARG A 18 -22.30 2.90 -0.39
N LYS A 19 -21.45 2.00 0.13
CA LYS A 19 -19.98 1.91 0.01
C LYS A 19 -19.15 2.98 0.73
N GLN A 20 -18.90 2.71 2.02
CA GLN A 20 -17.60 3.04 2.61
C GLN A 20 -16.50 2.47 1.71
N ILE A 21 -15.68 3.31 1.08
CA ILE A 21 -14.43 2.86 0.46
C ILE A 21 -13.40 2.82 1.58
N SER A 22 -13.36 1.69 2.28
CA SER A 22 -12.24 1.39 3.19
C SER A 22 -11.03 1.04 2.34
N TYR A 23 -9.88 1.64 2.60
CA TYR A 23 -8.59 1.26 2.01
C TYR A 23 -8.35 -0.27 2.14
N VAL A 24 -8.83 -0.87 3.22
CA VAL A 24 -8.82 -2.33 3.48
C VAL A 24 -9.80 -3.09 2.57
N SER A 25 -10.92 -2.48 2.16
CA SER A 25 -11.89 -3.09 1.25
C SER A 25 -11.37 -3.24 -0.18
N TYR A 26 -10.42 -2.41 -0.59
CA TYR A 26 -9.85 -2.47 -1.94
C TYR A 26 -8.73 -3.52 -2.06
N PHE A 27 -7.86 -3.65 -1.05
CA PHE A 27 -6.90 -4.75 -0.92
C PHE A 27 -7.55 -6.16 -0.95
N ARG A 28 -8.89 -6.26 -0.81
CA ARG A 28 -9.64 -7.54 -0.79
C ARG A 28 -9.89 -8.18 -2.16
N SER A 29 -9.90 -7.42 -3.25
CA SER A 29 -10.38 -7.91 -4.57
C SER A 29 -9.28 -8.44 -5.49
N PHE A 30 -8.03 -8.05 -5.26
CA PHE A 30 -6.88 -8.42 -6.09
C PHE A 30 -6.07 -9.55 -5.42
N LEU A 31 -6.43 -10.81 -5.73
CA LEU A 31 -5.59 -12.02 -5.60
C LEU A 31 -5.01 -12.40 -4.23
N LEU A 32 -5.81 -12.49 -3.15
CA LEU A 32 -5.29 -12.97 -1.85
C LEU A 32 -6.24 -13.97 -1.16
N GLY A 33 -5.71 -15.15 -0.81
CA GLY A 33 -6.39 -16.14 0.05
C GLY A 33 -6.65 -15.62 1.46
N SER A 34 -7.45 -16.34 2.26
CA SER A 34 -7.88 -15.90 3.61
C SER A 34 -6.72 -15.56 4.56
N LEU A 35 -5.63 -16.32 4.50
CA LEU A 35 -4.44 -16.12 5.34
C LEU A 35 -3.68 -14.84 4.99
N LEU A 36 -3.53 -14.56 3.70
CA LEU A 36 -2.83 -13.39 3.21
C LEU A 36 -3.61 -12.10 3.53
N LYS A 37 -4.95 -12.16 3.51
CA LYS A 37 -5.81 -11.07 4.01
C LYS A 37 -5.59 -10.78 5.50
N ALA A 38 -5.43 -11.81 6.33
CA ALA A 38 -5.16 -11.62 7.76
C ALA A 38 -3.78 -11.00 8.01
N PHE A 39 -2.77 -11.35 7.22
CA PHE A 39 -1.43 -10.75 7.31
C PHE A 39 -1.45 -9.24 7.02
N PHE A 40 -2.06 -8.84 5.89
CA PHE A 40 -2.15 -7.43 5.49
C PHE A 40 -3.02 -6.60 6.44
N PHE A 41 -3.98 -7.21 7.13
CA PHE A 41 -4.78 -6.53 8.16
C PHE A 41 -3.98 -6.29 9.45
N LYS A 42 -3.10 -7.22 9.81
CA LYS A 42 -2.26 -7.11 11.02
C LYS A 42 -1.02 -6.24 10.84
N ASN A 43 -0.59 -6.00 9.60
CA ASN A 43 0.63 -5.26 9.28
C ASN A 43 0.32 -4.06 8.40
N GLU A 44 0.14 -2.89 9.00
CA GLU A 44 -0.29 -1.67 8.30
C GLU A 44 0.67 -1.22 7.19
N PHE A 45 1.96 -1.57 7.30
CA PHE A 45 2.99 -1.25 6.31
C PHE A 45 3.12 -2.28 5.17
N ALA A 46 2.56 -3.48 5.32
CA ALA A 46 2.61 -4.49 4.25
C ALA A 46 1.96 -4.01 2.93
N PRO A 47 0.76 -3.39 2.94
CA PRO A 47 0.17 -2.72 1.78
C PRO A 47 1.12 -1.76 1.04
N LEU A 48 1.78 -0.89 1.80
CA LEU A 48 2.70 0.12 1.27
C LEU A 48 3.90 -0.53 0.60
N ILE A 49 4.53 -1.48 1.29
CA ILE A 49 5.72 -2.19 0.82
C ILE A 49 5.39 -2.96 -0.48
N ALA A 50 4.30 -3.74 -0.50
CA ALA A 50 3.86 -4.47 -1.69
C ALA A 50 3.66 -3.52 -2.88
N THR A 51 2.96 -2.41 -2.66
CA THR A 51 2.67 -1.41 -3.72
C THR A 51 3.94 -0.76 -4.27
N ILE A 52 4.92 -0.49 -3.42
CA ILE A 52 6.21 0.04 -3.85
C ILE A 52 6.95 -1.00 -4.71
N CYS A 53 6.93 -2.27 -4.29
CA CYS A 53 7.55 -3.40 -4.99
C CYS A 53 6.86 -3.76 -6.31
N ASP A 54 5.56 -3.50 -6.46
CA ASP A 54 4.74 -3.85 -7.62
C ASP A 54 5.04 -2.94 -8.83
N GLU A 55 6.24 -3.14 -9.38
CA GLU A 55 6.76 -2.44 -10.54
C GLU A 55 7.78 -3.33 -11.27
N GLN A 56 7.60 -3.57 -12.57
CA GLN A 56 8.53 -4.38 -13.40
C GLN A 56 8.72 -5.85 -13.02
N ILE A 57 8.35 -6.27 -11.82
CA ILE A 57 8.27 -7.67 -11.39
C ILE A 57 6.83 -8.17 -11.44
N ARG A 58 6.62 -9.48 -11.26
CA ARG A 58 5.28 -10.06 -11.18
C ARG A 58 4.57 -9.55 -9.94
N SER A 59 3.28 -9.23 -10.06
CA SER A 59 2.49 -8.77 -8.91
C SER A 59 2.43 -9.84 -7.82
N GLU A 60 2.34 -11.13 -8.15
CA GLU A 60 2.36 -12.18 -7.13
C GLU A 60 3.63 -12.14 -6.26
N ASP A 61 4.79 -11.87 -6.88
CA ASP A 61 6.06 -11.77 -6.17
C ASP A 61 6.16 -10.47 -5.36
N ALA A 62 5.69 -9.34 -5.90
CA ALA A 62 5.65 -8.07 -5.18
C ALA A 62 4.77 -8.14 -3.93
N TRP A 63 3.61 -8.78 -4.04
CA TRP A 63 2.61 -8.88 -2.98
C TRP A 63 2.94 -9.95 -1.93
N SER A 64 3.80 -10.92 -2.27
CA SER A 64 4.34 -11.90 -1.31
C SER A 64 5.60 -11.40 -0.58
N PHE A 65 6.25 -10.34 -1.08
CA PHE A 65 7.48 -9.80 -0.48
C PHE A 65 7.32 -9.33 0.97
N PRO A 66 6.26 -8.60 1.37
CA PRO A 66 6.15 -8.13 2.75
C PRO A 66 6.08 -9.26 3.78
N GLU A 67 5.38 -10.37 3.47
CA GLU A 67 5.32 -11.54 4.33
C GLU A 67 6.70 -12.21 4.45
N TRP A 68 7.40 -12.38 3.32
CA TRP A 68 8.76 -12.88 3.34
C TRP A 68 9.71 -12.00 4.18
N LEU A 69 9.59 -10.68 4.04
CA LEU A 69 10.38 -9.72 4.80
C LEU A 69 10.06 -9.79 6.30
N ASN A 70 8.78 -9.88 6.65
CA ASN A 70 8.33 -10.07 8.02
C ASN A 70 8.92 -11.35 8.63
N ASN A 71 8.97 -12.45 7.88
CA ASN A 71 9.57 -13.70 8.36
C ASN A 71 11.10 -13.58 8.57
N LYS A 72 11.77 -12.63 7.91
CA LYS A 72 13.20 -12.34 8.12
C LYS A 72 13.46 -11.40 9.29
N LEU A 73 12.61 -10.40 9.48
CA LEU A 73 12.78 -9.37 10.51
C LEU A 73 12.05 -9.70 11.82
N GLY A 74 11.07 -10.61 11.78
CA GLY A 74 10.13 -10.89 12.86
C GLY A 74 8.95 -9.91 12.94
N THR A 75 9.02 -8.76 12.28
CA THR A 75 8.00 -7.71 12.32
C THR A 75 8.09 -6.74 11.14
N LEU A 76 7.00 -6.05 10.84
CA LEU A 76 6.92 -4.88 9.94
C LEU A 76 6.53 -3.60 10.68
N GLU A 77 6.75 -3.54 11.99
CA GLU A 77 6.61 -2.29 12.76
C GLU A 77 7.55 -1.21 12.23
N LEU A 78 7.04 0.04 12.16
CA LEU A 78 7.78 1.16 11.58
C LEU A 78 9.12 1.41 12.29
N SER A 79 9.15 1.30 13.61
CA SER A 79 10.37 1.51 14.41
C SER A 79 11.48 0.55 14.04
N GLU A 80 11.16 -0.70 13.72
CA GLU A 80 12.13 -1.71 13.29
C GLU A 80 12.51 -1.51 11.83
N LEU A 81 11.53 -1.23 10.96
CA LEU A 81 11.78 -0.95 9.54
C LEU A 81 12.69 0.29 9.33
N CYS A 82 12.55 1.33 10.16
CA CYS A 82 13.38 2.54 10.09
C CYS A 82 14.83 2.35 10.55
N LYS A 83 15.16 1.23 11.21
CA LYS A 83 16.57 0.89 11.52
C LYS A 83 17.33 0.43 10.28
N LEU A 84 16.62 -0.01 9.25
CA LEU A 84 17.22 -0.50 8.01
C LEU A 84 17.66 0.67 7.12
N GLU A 85 18.90 0.62 6.69
CA GLU A 85 19.41 1.47 5.62
C GLU A 85 18.94 1.00 4.25
N ARG A 86 18.96 1.91 3.27
CA ARG A 86 18.69 1.60 1.86
C ARG A 86 19.45 0.36 1.35
N LYS A 87 20.73 0.22 1.72
CA LYS A 87 21.58 -0.90 1.29
C LYS A 87 21.06 -2.25 1.81
N GLU A 88 20.40 -2.26 2.97
CA GLU A 88 19.79 -3.46 3.55
C GLU A 88 18.50 -3.82 2.83
N PHE A 89 17.62 -2.85 2.55
CA PHE A 89 16.45 -3.08 1.69
C PHE A 89 16.84 -3.66 0.33
N LYS A 90 17.92 -3.14 -0.27
CA LYS A 90 18.45 -3.67 -1.53
C LYS A 90 18.86 -5.14 -1.39
N LYS A 91 19.60 -5.49 -0.32
CA LYS A 91 20.01 -6.89 -0.04
C LYS A 91 18.81 -7.81 0.16
N TYR A 92 17.79 -7.37 0.89
CA TYR A 92 16.57 -8.15 1.09
C TYR A 92 15.81 -8.39 -0.22
N LEU A 93 15.63 -7.35 -1.03
CA LEU A 93 15.02 -7.48 -2.36
C LEU A 93 15.81 -8.41 -3.28
N GLU A 94 17.14 -8.27 -3.30
CA GLU A 94 18.02 -9.10 -4.13
C GLU A 94 17.97 -10.57 -3.70
N GLY A 95 18.02 -10.83 -2.39
CA GLY A 95 17.92 -12.17 -1.82
C GLY A 95 16.55 -12.81 -2.09
N TYR A 96 15.47 -12.04 -1.99
CA TYR A 96 14.12 -12.53 -2.31
C TYR A 96 13.95 -12.83 -3.80
N LEU A 97 14.42 -11.95 -4.68
CA LEU A 97 14.15 -12.04 -6.12
C LEU A 97 15.10 -12.94 -6.91
N ASN A 98 16.15 -13.48 -6.28
CA ASN A 98 17.22 -14.23 -6.96
C ASN A 98 16.73 -15.29 -7.96
N VAL A 99 15.62 -15.99 -7.65
CA VAL A 99 14.97 -17.01 -8.49
C VAL A 99 13.59 -16.61 -9.01
N LYS A 100 13.16 -15.37 -8.75
CA LYS A 100 11.81 -14.84 -9.05
C LYS A 100 11.80 -13.77 -10.15
N TRP A 101 12.96 -13.43 -10.70
CA TRP A 101 13.04 -12.44 -11.77
C TRP A 101 12.19 -12.86 -12.98
N PRO A 102 11.43 -11.92 -13.59
CA PRO A 102 10.73 -12.19 -14.83
C PRO A 102 11.67 -12.74 -15.91
N SER A 103 11.17 -13.70 -16.69
CA SER A 103 11.92 -14.26 -17.81
C SER A 103 12.30 -13.16 -18.80
N GLY A 104 13.56 -13.16 -19.25
CA GLY A 104 14.09 -12.16 -20.18
C GLY A 104 14.44 -10.80 -19.56
N MET A 105 14.22 -10.56 -18.26
CA MET A 105 14.64 -9.30 -17.62
C MET A 105 16.16 -9.20 -17.58
N LYS A 106 16.72 -8.16 -18.21
CA LYS A 106 18.17 -7.93 -18.32
C LYS A 106 18.77 -7.60 -16.95
N LYS A 107 20.05 -7.94 -16.74
CA LYS A 107 20.78 -7.65 -15.50
C LYS A 107 20.75 -6.16 -15.12
N GLU A 108 20.86 -5.29 -16.11
CA GLU A 108 20.83 -3.84 -15.90
C GLU A 108 19.46 -3.35 -15.41
N ASP A 109 18.36 -3.90 -15.93
CA ASP A 109 17.01 -3.55 -15.48
C ASP A 109 16.76 -4.07 -14.05
N ARG A 110 17.24 -5.26 -13.72
CA ARG A 110 17.22 -5.79 -12.34
C ARG A 110 17.96 -4.85 -11.39
N ARG A 111 19.16 -4.40 -11.77
CA ARG A 111 19.95 -3.45 -10.98
C ARG A 111 19.19 -2.14 -10.77
N LYS A 112 18.63 -1.56 -11.84
CA LYS A 112 17.82 -0.33 -11.76
C LYS A 112 16.60 -0.51 -10.86
N TYR A 113 15.89 -1.62 -10.97
CA TYR A 113 14.77 -1.95 -10.10
C TYR A 113 15.22 -2.00 -8.63
N LEU A 114 16.27 -2.74 -8.31
CA LEU A 114 16.78 -2.86 -6.94
C LEU A 114 17.19 -1.50 -6.36
N GLU A 115 17.89 -0.67 -7.13
CA GLU A 115 18.32 0.67 -6.71
C GLU A 115 17.14 1.61 -6.45
N LYS A 116 16.15 1.60 -7.36
CA LYS A 116 14.97 2.47 -7.29
C LYS A 116 14.01 2.04 -6.19
N THR A 117 13.67 0.76 -6.14
CA THR A 117 12.70 0.21 -5.19
C THR A 117 13.21 0.29 -3.76
N SER A 118 14.49 -0.05 -3.51
CA SER A 118 15.09 0.12 -2.18
C SER A 118 15.10 1.58 -1.72
N GLN A 119 15.37 2.52 -2.63
CA GLN A 119 15.30 3.95 -2.33
C GLN A 119 13.88 4.40 -2.00
N HIS A 120 12.88 3.93 -2.74
CA HIS A 120 11.48 4.25 -2.48
C HIS A 120 11.00 3.70 -1.14
N LEU A 121 11.34 2.44 -0.81
CA LEU A 121 11.01 1.85 0.49
C LEU A 121 11.61 2.68 1.63
N TYR A 122 12.91 2.94 1.57
CA TYR A 122 13.62 3.73 2.58
C TYR A 122 12.99 5.14 2.74
N ASN A 123 12.72 5.82 1.63
CA ASN A 123 12.15 7.17 1.66
C ASN A 123 10.71 7.17 2.17
N ALA A 124 9.89 6.19 1.79
CA ALA A 124 8.49 6.11 2.21
C ALA A 124 8.38 5.82 3.71
N LEU A 125 9.20 4.93 4.25
CA LEU A 125 9.23 4.64 5.69
C LEU A 125 9.69 5.86 6.49
N ASN A 126 10.75 6.55 6.04
CA ASN A 126 11.19 7.80 6.66
C ASN A 126 10.15 8.91 6.56
N PHE A 127 9.36 8.95 5.49
CA PHE A 127 8.21 9.86 5.40
C PHE A 127 7.22 9.59 6.53
N PHE A 128 6.77 8.33 6.71
CA PHE A 128 5.82 8.00 7.78
C PHE A 128 6.38 8.21 9.18
N SER A 129 7.67 7.91 9.40
CA SER A 129 8.35 8.17 10.66
C SER A 129 8.34 9.65 11.03
N ARG A 130 8.60 10.53 10.06
CA ARG A 130 8.54 11.98 10.25
C ARG A 130 7.13 12.51 10.48
N GLU A 131 6.14 11.98 9.76
CA GLU A 131 4.75 12.45 9.87
C GLU A 131 4.07 11.93 11.15
N GLY A 132 4.64 10.93 11.83
CA GLY A 132 4.01 10.30 12.99
C GLY A 132 2.69 9.58 12.64
N LYS A 133 2.57 9.12 11.40
CA LYS A 133 1.39 8.44 10.87
C LYS A 133 1.77 7.09 10.27
N THR A 134 0.76 6.28 9.98
CA THR A 134 0.85 5.00 9.27
C THR A 134 0.09 5.09 7.94
N PRO A 135 0.28 4.16 7.00
CA PRO A 135 -0.50 4.12 5.77
C PRO A 135 -2.01 4.05 5.99
N VAL A 136 -2.44 3.55 7.15
CA VAL A 136 -3.84 3.52 7.55
C VAL A 136 -4.26 4.87 8.14
N THR A 137 -3.51 5.37 9.13
CA THR A 137 -3.87 6.60 9.88
C THR A 137 -3.58 7.90 9.13
N MET A 138 -2.87 7.86 7.99
CA MET A 138 -2.71 9.04 7.12
C MET A 138 -4.03 9.51 6.50
N PHE A 139 -5.00 8.60 6.37
CA PHE A 139 -6.37 8.93 6.03
C PHE A 139 -7.12 9.08 7.36
N GLU A 140 -7.37 10.33 7.78
CA GLU A 140 -8.07 10.63 9.02
C GLU A 140 -9.50 10.07 8.99
N ASN A 141 -10.19 10.06 10.14
CA ASN A 141 -11.59 9.65 10.25
C ASN A 141 -12.55 10.71 9.66
N ARG A 142 -12.35 11.04 8.38
CA ARG A 142 -13.26 11.86 7.58
C ARG A 142 -13.42 11.25 6.20
N GLU A 143 -14.48 11.64 5.51
CA GLU A 143 -14.66 11.25 4.12
C GLU A 143 -13.70 12.06 3.24
N TYR A 144 -12.98 11.37 2.37
CA TYR A 144 -12.13 11.97 1.34
C TYR A 144 -12.70 11.65 -0.03
N SER A 145 -12.69 12.63 -0.92
CA SER A 145 -12.92 12.40 -2.34
C SER A 145 -11.78 11.57 -2.95
N SER A 146 -12.06 10.84 -4.04
CA SER A 146 -11.03 10.12 -4.80
C SER A 146 -9.87 11.02 -5.23
N LEU A 147 -10.15 12.31 -5.50
CA LEU A 147 -9.14 13.29 -5.88
C LEU A 147 -8.23 13.68 -4.70
N GLU A 148 -8.78 13.84 -3.50
CA GLU A 148 -7.99 14.05 -2.28
C GLU A 148 -7.10 12.84 -2.00
N ILE A 149 -7.65 11.62 -2.09
CA ILE A 149 -6.87 10.39 -1.94
C ILE A 149 -5.73 10.34 -2.95
N TYR A 150 -6.01 10.70 -4.21
CA TYR A 150 -5.00 10.77 -5.25
C TYR A 150 -3.85 11.70 -4.86
N PHE A 151 -4.14 12.94 -4.46
CA PHE A 151 -3.09 13.90 -4.09
C PHE A 151 -2.34 13.51 -2.81
N MET A 152 -3.02 12.90 -1.83
CA MET A 152 -2.36 12.38 -0.64
C MET A 152 -1.37 11.27 -0.99
N LEU A 153 -1.77 10.31 -1.84
CA LEU A 153 -0.89 9.22 -2.29
C LEU A 153 0.29 9.73 -3.10
N ARG A 154 0.12 10.78 -3.92
CA ARG A 154 1.19 11.36 -4.75
C ARG A 154 2.34 11.98 -3.94
N ARG A 155 2.12 12.26 -2.64
CA ARG A 155 3.17 12.71 -1.71
C ARG A 155 4.09 11.56 -1.29
N LEU A 156 3.65 10.31 -1.41
CA LEU A 156 4.42 9.15 -0.97
C LEU A 156 5.53 8.82 -1.98
N PRO A 157 6.80 8.70 -1.53
CA PRO A 157 7.88 8.20 -2.36
C PRO A 157 7.52 6.83 -2.97
N GLY A 158 7.70 6.69 -4.28
CA GLY A 158 7.31 5.49 -5.03
C GLY A 158 5.89 5.47 -5.59
N PHE A 159 5.05 6.48 -5.30
CA PHE A 159 3.67 6.58 -5.79
C PHE A 159 3.55 7.56 -6.97
N GLY A 160 3.83 7.02 -8.16
CA GLY A 160 3.59 7.69 -9.45
C GLY A 160 2.09 7.93 -9.76
N PRO A 161 1.75 8.67 -10.83
CA PRO A 161 0.36 8.87 -11.27
C PRO A 161 -0.39 7.56 -11.50
N LYS A 162 0.33 6.53 -12.00
CA LYS A 162 -0.23 5.19 -12.24
C LYS A 162 -0.69 4.52 -10.95
N LYS A 163 0.19 4.40 -9.95
CA LYS A 163 -0.13 3.72 -8.67
C LYS A 163 -1.20 4.50 -7.88
N ALA A 164 -1.10 5.83 -7.85
CA ALA A 164 -2.11 6.66 -7.21
C ALA A 164 -3.48 6.51 -7.90
N SER A 165 -3.53 6.60 -9.24
CA SER A 165 -4.77 6.40 -10.00
C SER A 165 -5.38 5.03 -9.78
N MET A 166 -4.55 3.97 -9.76
CA MET A 166 -4.99 2.59 -9.54
C MET A 166 -5.71 2.47 -8.20
N ILE A 167 -5.16 3.04 -7.13
CA ILE A 167 -5.77 2.98 -5.79
C ILE A 167 -7.05 3.82 -5.69
N THR A 168 -7.13 4.93 -6.42
CA THR A 168 -8.26 5.89 -6.28
C THR A 168 -9.47 5.56 -7.15
N ARG A 169 -9.32 4.71 -8.16
CA ARG A 169 -10.37 4.36 -9.12
C ARG A 169 -11.30 3.27 -8.62
N ASP A 170 -10.85 2.51 -7.64
CA ASP A 170 -11.52 1.31 -7.15
C ASP A 170 -12.10 1.52 -5.73
#